data_AF-A0A1H5J5X9-F1
#
_entry.id   AF-A0A1H5J5X9-F1
#
_cell.length_a   1.000
_cell.length_b   1.000
_cell.length_c   1.000
_cell.angle_alpha   90.00
_cell.angle_beta   90.00
_cell.angle_gamma   90.00
#
_symmetry.space_group_name_H-M   'P 1'
#
loop_
_entity.id
_entity.type
_entity.pdbx_description
1 polymer ?
#
loop_
_entity_poly.entity_id
_entity_poly.type
_entity_poly.pdbx_seq_one_letter_code
_entity_poly.pdbx_strand_id
1 'polypeptide(L)'
;MTASAYAAHVAQLNVATLRFPLDDPRMAPFVGMLDTVNAAADNAPGFVWRLVEDGAADATALRPAGEDVIVNLTVWETQEALWGFTYRSAHLDVMRRRREWFQRHVEAHLVLWWVPAGHLPTTGEALERLADLRAHGPSARAFTFASAYSAQEAGLAPRPAADVRTAPAGLG
;
A
#
# COMPACT_ATOMS: atom_id res chain seq x y z
N MET A 1 -4.85 12.82 -16.25
CA MET A 1 -4.56 11.45 -15.78
C MET A 1 -4.41 10.58 -17.01
N THR A 2 -3.18 10.13 -17.29
CA THR A 2 -2.94 9.05 -18.26
C THR A 2 -3.56 7.78 -17.70
N ALA A 3 -4.28 7.03 -18.54
CA ALA A 3 -4.77 5.71 -18.16
C ALA A 3 -3.57 4.81 -17.80
N SER A 4 -3.66 4.05 -16.71
CA SER A 4 -2.60 3.11 -16.34
C SER A 4 -2.48 2.02 -17.39
N ALA A 5 -1.25 1.58 -17.67
CA ALA A 5 -0.98 0.45 -18.55
C ALA A 5 -1.42 -0.90 -17.93
N TYR A 6 -1.69 -0.94 -16.61
CA TYR A 6 -2.12 -2.13 -15.88
C TYR A 6 -3.61 -2.05 -15.53
N ALA A 7 -4.30 -3.20 -15.57
CA ALA A 7 -5.71 -3.32 -15.18
C ALA A 7 -5.90 -3.41 -13.64
N ALA A 8 -4.83 -3.73 -12.91
CA ALA A 8 -4.80 -3.85 -11.46
C ALA A 8 -3.49 -3.28 -10.92
N HIS A 9 -3.55 -2.79 -9.68
CA HIS A 9 -2.45 -2.24 -8.91
C HIS A 9 -2.31 -3.00 -7.59
N VAL A 10 -1.20 -2.81 -6.89
CA VAL A 10 -0.96 -3.34 -5.55
C VAL A 10 -1.12 -2.22 -4.54
N ALA A 11 -2.06 -2.40 -3.61
CA ALA A 11 -2.17 -1.59 -2.41
C ALA A 11 -1.36 -2.22 -1.28
N GLN A 12 -0.83 -1.37 -0.40
CA GLN A 12 -0.05 -1.78 0.75
C GLN A 12 -0.36 -0.88 1.95
N LEU A 13 -0.57 -1.50 3.12
CA LEU A 13 -0.69 -0.83 4.41
C LEU A 13 0.43 -1.30 5.34
N ASN A 14 1.04 -0.34 6.04
CA ASN A 14 1.86 -0.56 7.23
C ASN A 14 1.22 0.15 8.42
N VAL A 15 1.23 -0.52 9.57
CA VAL A 15 0.88 0.08 10.87
C VAL A 15 2.08 0.04 11.80
N ALA A 16 2.39 1.17 12.44
CA ALA A 16 3.53 1.27 13.35
C ALA A 16 3.09 1.91 14.67
N THR A 17 3.25 1.18 15.78
CA THR A 17 2.97 1.71 17.13
C THR A 17 4.17 2.51 17.60
N LEU A 18 3.94 3.78 17.92
CA LEU A 18 4.93 4.72 18.42
C LEU A 18 5.41 4.33 19.83
N ARG A 19 6.67 4.61 20.13
CA ARG A 19 7.22 4.53 21.50
C ARG A 19 6.98 5.81 22.30
N PHE A 20 6.87 6.94 21.60
CA PHE A 20 6.71 8.27 22.15
C PHE A 20 5.78 9.09 21.25
N PRO A 21 5.10 10.14 21.77
CA PRO A 21 4.38 11.10 20.95
C PRO A 21 5.25 11.70 19.83
N LEU A 22 4.66 12.05 18.67
CA LEU A 22 5.42 12.54 17.52
C LEU A 22 6.19 13.85 17.77
N ASP A 23 5.72 14.68 18.70
CA ASP A 23 6.34 15.95 19.11
C ASP A 23 7.46 15.76 20.16
N ASP A 24 7.67 14.53 20.65
CA ASP A 24 8.77 14.21 21.56
C ASP A 24 10.13 14.40 20.85
N PRO A 25 11.13 15.04 21.47
CA PRO A 25 12.46 15.22 20.87
C PRO A 25 13.13 13.92 20.38
N ARG A 26 12.78 12.76 20.97
CA ARG A 26 13.29 11.45 20.55
C ARG A 26 12.71 11.00 19.20
N MET A 27 11.56 11.54 18.80
CA MET A 27 10.93 11.31 17.51
C MET A 27 11.41 12.27 16.42
N ALA A 28 12.10 13.36 16.78
CA ALA A 28 12.56 14.37 15.82
C ALA A 28 13.39 13.81 14.64
N PRO A 29 14.31 12.83 14.84
CA PRO A 29 15.00 12.21 13.71
C PRO A 29 14.09 11.42 12.77
N PHE A 30 13.00 10.83 13.27
CA PHE A 30 12.01 10.14 12.43
C PHE A 30 11.19 11.17 11.64
N VAL A 31 10.64 12.17 12.33
CA VAL A 31 9.84 13.24 11.72
C VAL A 31 10.63 13.95 10.62
N GLY A 32 11.91 14.27 10.87
CA GLY A 32 12.79 14.92 9.90
C GLY A 32 13.10 14.09 8.64
N MET A 33 12.81 12.79 8.63
CA MET A 33 12.96 11.95 7.44
C MET A 33 11.67 11.82 6.62
N LEU A 34 10.50 12.19 7.16
CA LEU A 34 9.20 11.96 6.53
C LEU A 34 9.14 12.56 5.13
N ASP A 35 9.52 13.84 4.98
CA ASP A 35 9.52 14.53 3.68
C ASP A 35 10.43 13.83 2.67
N THR A 36 11.61 13.38 3.10
CA THR A 36 12.57 12.69 2.23
C THR A 36 12.02 11.33 1.77
N VAL A 37 11.39 10.58 2.67
CA VAL A 37 10.83 9.26 2.35
C VAL A 37 9.58 9.40 1.48
N ASN A 38 8.70 10.37 1.78
CA ASN A 38 7.52 10.67 0.98
C ASN A 38 7.90 11.12 -0.42
N ALA A 39 8.86 12.06 -0.55
CA ALA A 39 9.36 12.48 -1.85
C ALA A 39 10.05 11.34 -2.62
N ALA A 40 10.76 10.45 -1.93
CA ALA A 40 11.34 9.27 -2.57
C ALA A 40 10.26 8.32 -3.12
N ALA A 41 9.12 8.18 -2.43
CA ALA A 41 7.98 7.42 -2.93
C ALA A 41 7.34 8.13 -4.14
N ASP A 42 7.06 9.43 -4.02
CA ASP A 42 6.40 10.24 -5.06
C ASP A 42 7.19 10.25 -6.38
N ASN A 43 8.52 10.07 -6.33
CA ASN A 43 9.40 9.99 -7.50
C ASN A 43 9.78 8.56 -7.92
N ALA A 44 9.29 7.53 -7.21
CA ALA A 44 9.66 6.15 -7.50
C ALA A 44 8.94 5.64 -8.78
N PRO A 45 9.63 4.92 -9.67
CA PRO A 45 8.98 4.27 -10.81
C PRO A 45 7.87 3.32 -10.35
N GLY A 46 6.69 3.44 -10.97
CA GLY A 46 5.51 2.62 -10.64
C GLY A 46 4.78 3.04 -9.37
N PHE A 47 5.13 4.15 -8.73
CA PHE A 47 4.31 4.75 -7.68
C PHE A 47 3.03 5.33 -8.28
N VAL A 48 1.88 5.05 -7.64
CA VAL A 48 0.56 5.53 -8.11
C VAL A 48 -0.01 6.55 -7.14
N TRP A 49 0.00 6.24 -5.85
CA TRP A 49 -0.65 7.08 -4.83
C TRP A 49 -0.19 6.74 -3.41
N ARG A 50 -0.29 7.70 -2.49
CA ARG A 50 -0.21 7.50 -1.04
C ARG A 50 -1.29 8.27 -0.32
N LEU A 51 -1.72 7.74 0.82
CA LEU A 51 -2.60 8.43 1.75
C LEU A 51 -1.91 9.68 2.29
N VAL A 52 -2.64 10.79 2.26
CA VAL A 52 -2.34 12.05 2.93
C VAL A 52 -3.60 12.51 3.64
N GLU A 53 -3.46 13.21 4.76
CA GLU A 53 -4.59 13.95 5.33
C GLU A 53 -4.95 15.14 4.42
N ASP A 54 -6.24 15.49 4.37
CA ASP A 54 -6.72 16.61 3.55
C ASP A 54 -6.03 17.92 3.96
N GLY A 55 -5.29 18.50 3.01
CA GLY A 55 -4.54 19.74 3.23
C GLY A 55 -3.18 19.55 3.94
N ALA A 56 -2.75 18.31 4.20
CA ALA A 56 -1.47 17.99 4.82
C ALA A 56 -0.46 17.38 3.83
N ALA A 57 0.80 17.29 4.25
CA ALA A 57 1.87 16.68 3.48
C ALA A 57 1.92 15.14 3.62
N ASP A 58 1.36 14.59 4.70
CA ASP A 58 1.40 13.16 5.01
C ASP A 58 0.17 12.69 5.83
N ALA A 59 0.15 11.41 6.17
CA ALA A 59 -0.92 10.75 6.92
C ALA A 59 -0.59 10.56 8.42
N THR A 60 0.50 11.13 8.93
CA THR A 60 0.99 10.89 10.29
C THR A 60 0.15 11.56 11.37
N ALA A 61 -0.83 12.39 11.03
CA ALA A 61 -1.87 12.88 11.93
C ALA A 61 -3.08 11.93 12.01
N LEU A 62 -3.28 11.07 11.01
CA LEU A 62 -4.38 10.12 11.00
C LEU A 62 -4.15 9.03 12.06
N ARG A 63 -5.19 8.71 12.83
CA ARG A 63 -5.17 7.67 13.90
C ARG A 63 -6.19 6.55 13.69
N PRO A 64 -6.25 5.92 12.51
CA PRO A 64 -7.30 4.95 12.21
C PRO A 64 -7.14 3.62 12.98
N ALA A 65 -5.97 3.38 13.59
CA ALA A 65 -5.63 2.14 14.28
C ALA A 65 -5.25 2.34 15.77
N GLY A 66 -5.53 3.52 16.34
CA GLY A 66 -5.18 3.89 17.72
C GLY A 66 -4.40 5.20 17.79
N GLU A 67 -4.46 5.87 18.96
CA GLU A 67 -3.86 7.20 19.22
C GLU A 67 -2.34 7.25 19.08
N ASP A 68 -1.69 6.11 19.29
CA ASP A 68 -0.26 5.88 19.25
C ASP A 68 0.15 5.03 18.04
N VAL A 69 -0.73 4.88 17.03
CA VAL A 69 -0.45 4.14 15.80
C VAL A 69 -0.46 5.06 14.60
N ILE A 70 0.67 5.09 13.88
CA ILE A 70 0.74 5.72 12.56
C ILE A 70 0.51 4.68 11.47
N VAL A 71 -0.02 5.14 10.34
CA VAL A 71 -0.23 4.29 9.17
C VAL A 71 0.48 4.85 7.96
N ASN A 72 0.95 3.96 7.10
CA ASN A 72 1.40 4.28 5.76
C ASN A 72 0.61 3.41 4.78
N LEU A 73 -0.16 4.06 3.90
CA LEU A 73 -1.02 3.40 2.93
C LEU A 73 -0.64 3.91 1.54
N THR A 74 -0.24 3.01 0.66
CA THR A 74 0.27 3.34 -0.68
C THR A 74 -0.30 2.41 -1.76
N VAL A 75 -0.31 2.87 -3.00
CA VAL A 75 -0.69 2.10 -4.20
C VAL A 75 0.42 2.20 -5.23
N TRP A 76 0.71 1.06 -5.85
CA TRP A 76 1.81 0.86 -6.80
C TRP A 76 1.32 0.08 -8.01
N GLU A 77 1.93 0.31 -9.18
CA GLU A 77 1.58 -0.40 -10.40
C GLU A 77 1.81 -1.91 -10.28
N THR A 78 2.89 -2.32 -9.61
CA THR A 78 3.25 -3.73 -9.44
C THR A 78 3.88 -4.01 -8.06
N GLN A 79 3.91 -5.28 -7.67
CA GLN A 79 4.58 -5.72 -6.44
C GLN A 79 6.09 -5.48 -6.51
N GLU A 80 6.69 -5.58 -7.70
CA GLU A 80 8.11 -5.35 -7.95
C GLU A 80 8.49 -3.87 -7.75
N ALA A 81 7.65 -2.93 -8.20
CA ALA A 81 7.86 -1.50 -8.00
C ALA A 81 7.87 -1.15 -6.51
N LEU A 82 6.86 -1.64 -5.77
CA LEU A 82 6.77 -1.49 -4.32
C LEU A 82 7.97 -2.13 -3.60
N TRP A 83 8.41 -3.32 -4.03
CA TRP A 83 9.61 -3.96 -3.48
C TRP A 83 10.85 -3.10 -3.71
N GLY A 84 11.01 -2.55 -4.91
CA GLY A 84 12.11 -1.67 -5.30
C GLY A 84 12.20 -0.45 -4.40
N PHE A 85 11.08 0.22 -4.16
CA PHE A 85 11.01 1.31 -3.20
C PHE A 85 11.36 0.86 -1.78
N THR A 86 10.76 -0.24 -1.30
CA THR A 86 10.91 -0.69 0.09
C THR A 86 12.36 -1.02 0.46
N TYR A 87 13.11 -1.62 -0.47
CA TYR A 87 14.44 -2.18 -0.18
C TYR A 87 15.61 -1.46 -0.88
N ARG A 88 15.36 -0.52 -1.79
CA ARG A 88 16.42 0.22 -2.52
C ARG A 88 16.30 1.74 -2.43
N SER A 89 15.52 2.28 -1.49
CA SER A 89 15.33 3.73 -1.29
C SER A 89 15.71 4.20 0.12
N ALA A 90 15.55 5.50 0.39
CA ALA A 90 15.65 6.11 1.71
C ALA A 90 14.77 5.44 2.79
N HIS A 91 13.72 4.71 2.38
CA HIS A 91 12.91 3.90 3.29
C HIS A 91 13.74 2.84 4.04
N LEU A 92 14.85 2.36 3.47
CA LEU A 92 15.73 1.39 4.11
C LEU A 92 16.36 1.94 5.41
N ASP A 93 16.66 3.23 5.46
CA ASP A 93 17.27 3.85 6.64
C ASP A 93 16.27 3.96 7.81
N VAL A 94 15.00 4.25 7.50
CA VAL A 94 13.90 4.13 8.47
C VAL A 94 13.81 2.70 8.99
N MET A 95 13.83 1.70 8.09
CA MET A 95 13.72 0.30 8.47
C MET A 95 14.88 -0.16 9.36
N ARG A 96 16.11 0.31 9.13
CA ARG A 96 17.28 0.00 9.96
C ARG A 96 17.14 0.53 11.39
N ARG A 97 16.57 1.73 11.53
CA ARG A 97 16.46 2.44 12.81
C ARG A 97 15.09 2.35 13.47
N ARG A 98 14.13 1.66 12.86
CA ARG A 98 12.73 1.52 13.30
C ARG A 98 12.53 1.21 14.79
N ARG A 99 13.47 0.50 15.43
CA ARG A 99 13.40 0.16 16.86
C ARG A 99 13.65 1.34 17.80
N GLU A 100 14.20 2.45 17.30
CA GLU A 100 14.36 3.70 18.05
C GLU A 100 13.00 4.36 18.30
N TRP A 101 12.06 4.23 17.35
CA TRP A 101 10.81 4.99 17.32
C TRP A 101 9.55 4.14 17.48
N PHE A 102 9.61 2.87 17.08
CA PHE A 102 8.45 1.99 17.07
C PHE A 102 8.59 0.80 18.01
N GLN A 103 7.47 0.40 18.58
CA GLN A 103 7.37 -0.83 19.37
C GLN A 103 7.58 -2.05 18.46
N ARG A 104 7.98 -3.17 19.05
CA ARG A 104 8.11 -4.41 18.29
C ARG A 104 6.72 -4.95 17.98
N HIS A 105 6.46 -5.22 16.71
CA HIS A 105 5.24 -5.92 16.30
C HIS A 105 5.26 -7.37 16.78
N VAL A 106 4.19 -7.77 17.45
CA VAL A 106 3.94 -9.17 17.86
C VAL A 106 3.12 -9.90 16.78
N GLU A 107 2.31 -9.15 16.02
CA GLU A 107 1.47 -9.65 14.93
C GLU A 107 1.91 -9.07 13.57
N ALA A 108 1.23 -9.49 12.49
CA ALA A 108 1.39 -8.88 11.17
C ALA A 108 1.11 -7.36 11.25
N HIS A 109 2.00 -6.55 10.69
CA HIS A 109 1.93 -5.08 10.69
C HIS A 109 1.96 -4.50 9.27
N LEU A 110 2.11 -5.38 8.27
CA LEU A 110 2.20 -5.06 6.86
C LEU A 110 1.23 -5.98 6.13
N VAL A 111 0.43 -5.43 5.22
CA VAL A 111 -0.46 -6.19 4.33
C VAL A 111 -0.43 -5.60 2.93
N LEU A 112 -0.43 -6.48 1.93
CA LEU A 112 -0.53 -6.21 0.51
C LEU A 112 -1.82 -6.85 -0.02
N TRP A 113 -2.47 -6.19 -0.98
CA TRP A 113 -3.58 -6.77 -1.74
C TRP A 113 -3.68 -6.11 -3.11
N TRP A 114 -4.34 -6.80 -4.04
CA TRP A 114 -4.59 -6.25 -5.36
C TRP A 114 -5.86 -5.39 -5.36
N VAL A 115 -5.81 -4.28 -6.09
CA VAL A 115 -6.93 -3.36 -6.32
C VAL A 115 -7.10 -3.10 -7.82
N PRO A 116 -8.31 -2.81 -8.33
CA PRO A 116 -8.47 -2.36 -9.70
C PRO A 116 -7.65 -1.09 -9.96
N ALA A 117 -7.13 -0.92 -11.17
CA ALA A 117 -6.44 0.33 -11.51
C ALA A 117 -7.37 1.54 -11.36
N GLY A 118 -6.88 2.58 -10.66
CA GLY A 118 -7.65 3.78 -10.33
C GLY A 118 -8.46 3.68 -9.03
N HIS A 119 -8.49 2.52 -8.36
CA HIS A 119 -9.05 2.39 -7.02
C HIS A 119 -8.05 2.91 -5.98
N LEU A 120 -8.48 3.87 -5.17
CA LEU A 120 -7.69 4.39 -4.04
C LEU A 120 -8.31 3.86 -2.74
N PRO A 121 -7.62 2.96 -2.02
CA PRO A 121 -8.19 2.32 -0.85
C PRO A 121 -8.36 3.30 0.31
N THR A 122 -9.40 3.04 1.11
CA THR A 122 -9.63 3.77 2.37
C THR A 122 -8.83 3.15 3.51
N THR A 123 -8.65 3.90 4.61
CA THR A 123 -8.06 3.34 5.84
C THR A 123 -8.90 2.19 6.41
N GLY A 124 -10.23 2.29 6.30
CA GLY A 124 -11.14 1.21 6.72
C GLY A 124 -10.93 -0.08 5.93
N GLU A 125 -10.88 0.00 4.60
CA GLU A 125 -10.57 -1.15 3.73
C GLU A 125 -9.20 -1.74 4.08
N ALA A 126 -8.19 -0.90 4.24
CA ALA A 126 -6.83 -1.34 4.53
C ALA A 126 -6.74 -2.08 5.88
N LEU A 127 -7.45 -1.61 6.90
CA LEU A 127 -7.50 -2.26 8.22
C LEU A 127 -8.30 -3.57 8.19
N GLU A 128 -9.37 -3.66 7.39
CA GLU A 128 -10.06 -4.92 7.14
C GLU A 128 -9.08 -5.97 6.56
N ARG A 129 -8.30 -5.60 5.53
CA ARG A 129 -7.30 -6.51 4.95
C ARG A 129 -6.25 -6.96 5.95
N LEU A 130 -5.79 -6.06 6.81
CA LEU A 130 -4.82 -6.40 7.84
C LEU A 130 -5.42 -7.36 8.88
N ALA A 131 -6.68 -7.15 9.28
CA ALA A 131 -7.39 -8.05 10.18
C ALA A 131 -7.59 -9.44 9.55
N ASP A 132 -7.99 -9.51 8.28
CA ASP A 132 -8.12 -10.76 7.52
C ASP A 132 -6.80 -11.55 7.52
N LEU A 133 -5.68 -10.89 7.24
CA LEU A 133 -4.35 -11.51 7.24
C LEU A 133 -3.97 -12.06 8.63
N ARG A 134 -4.27 -11.32 9.71
CA ARG A 134 -3.97 -11.75 11.08
C ARG A 134 -4.81 -12.96 11.49
N ALA A 135 -6.08 -12.98 11.12
CA ALA A 135 -7.01 -14.02 11.50
C ALA A 135 -6.82 -15.32 10.71
N HIS A 136 -6.52 -15.21 9.41
CA HIS A 136 -6.56 -16.36 8.49
C HIS A 136 -5.21 -16.70 7.85
N GLY A 137 -4.19 -15.85 8.01
CA GLY A 137 -2.92 -15.98 7.31
C GLY A 137 -2.99 -15.50 5.84
N PRO A 138 -1.87 -15.63 5.10
CA PRO A 138 -1.78 -15.12 3.73
C PRO A 138 -2.78 -15.77 2.76
N SER A 139 -3.39 -14.95 1.91
CA SER A 139 -4.26 -15.36 0.81
C SER A 139 -4.26 -14.30 -0.31
N ALA A 140 -4.87 -14.61 -1.47
CA ALA A 140 -5.01 -13.62 -2.54
C ALA A 140 -5.80 -12.36 -2.13
N ARG A 141 -6.60 -12.43 -1.05
CA ARG A 141 -7.30 -11.26 -0.49
C ARG A 141 -6.41 -10.35 0.34
N ALA A 142 -5.40 -10.91 1.01
CA ALA A 142 -4.52 -10.19 1.92
C ALA A 142 -3.25 -11.01 2.16
N PHE A 143 -2.09 -10.46 1.81
CA PHE A 143 -0.82 -11.17 1.84
C PHE A 143 0.34 -10.26 2.26
N THR A 144 1.57 -10.78 2.27
CA THR A 144 2.78 -9.98 2.54
C THR A 144 3.83 -10.25 1.46
N PHE A 145 4.97 -9.55 1.50
CA PHE A 145 6.12 -9.87 0.65
C PHE A 145 6.66 -11.30 0.79
N ALA A 146 6.30 -12.03 1.85
CA ALA A 146 6.71 -13.44 2.03
C ALA A 146 5.92 -14.41 1.13
N SER A 147 4.94 -13.91 0.38
CA SER A 147 4.02 -14.67 -0.48
C SER A 147 3.76 -13.91 -1.77
N ALA A 148 3.48 -14.64 -2.85
CA ALA A 148 3.13 -14.06 -4.15
C ALA A 148 1.74 -14.57 -4.56
N TYR A 149 0.86 -13.62 -4.87
CA TYR A 149 -0.46 -13.89 -5.47
C TYR A 149 -0.63 -12.96 -6.65
N SER A 150 -1.33 -13.41 -7.69
CA SER A 150 -1.65 -12.60 -8.86
C SER A 150 -2.97 -11.85 -8.68
N ALA A 151 -3.14 -10.78 -9.47
CA ALA A 151 -4.42 -10.06 -9.57
C ALA A 151 -5.56 -11.00 -10.03
N GLN A 152 -5.26 -12.00 -10.85
CA GLN A 152 -6.23 -13.00 -11.29
C GLN A 152 -6.73 -13.86 -10.12
N GLU A 153 -5.82 -14.33 -9.25
CA GLU A 153 -6.19 -15.07 -8.05
C GLU A 153 -6.99 -14.21 -7.06
N ALA A 154 -6.78 -12.89 -7.06
CA ALA A 154 -7.59 -11.93 -6.32
C ALA A 154 -8.95 -11.61 -6.98
N GLY A 155 -9.26 -12.23 -8.12
CA GLY A 155 -10.53 -12.03 -8.85
C GLY A 155 -10.56 -10.78 -9.74
N LEU A 156 -9.42 -10.15 -10.00
CA LEU A 156 -9.29 -8.93 -10.82
C LEU A 156 -8.86 -9.23 -12.27
N ALA A 157 -9.23 -10.40 -12.81
CA ALA A 157 -8.92 -10.74 -14.18
C ALA A 157 -9.47 -9.69 -15.16
N PRO A 158 -8.76 -9.37 -16.26
CA PRO A 158 -9.34 -8.59 -17.33
C PRO A 158 -10.61 -9.29 -17.80
N ARG A 159 -11.72 -8.57 -17.83
CA ARG A 159 -12.98 -9.10 -18.35
C ARG A 159 -12.70 -9.62 -19.76
N PRO A 160 -13.03 -10.88 -20.10
CA PRO A 160 -12.86 -11.33 -21.47
C PRO A 160 -13.59 -10.35 -22.38
N ALA A 161 -12.92 -9.91 -23.45
CA ALA A 161 -13.55 -9.08 -24.47
C ALA A 161 -14.84 -9.80 -24.88
N ALA A 162 -15.99 -9.11 -24.76
CA ALA A 162 -17.25 -9.68 -25.19
C ALA A 162 -17.06 -10.15 -26.64
N ASP A 163 -17.28 -11.44 -26.89
CA ASP A 163 -17.29 -12.00 -28.25
C ASP A 163 -18.22 -11.14 -29.10
N VAL A 164 -17.63 -10.32 -29.98
CA VAL A 164 -18.36 -9.71 -31.08
C VAL A 164 -18.74 -10.86 -31.98
N ARG A 165 -19.89 -11.49 -31.70
CA ARG A 165 -20.55 -12.37 -32.67
C ARG A 165 -20.86 -11.50 -33.89
N THR A 166 -20.03 -11.61 -34.91
CA THR A 166 -20.35 -11.22 -36.27
C THR A 166 -21.63 -11.94 -36.66
N ALA A 167 -22.73 -11.18 -36.78
CA ALA A 167 -23.93 -11.69 -37.43
C ALA A 167 -23.58 -12.01 -38.89
N PRO A 168 -24.04 -13.14 -39.45
CA PRO A 168 -23.82 -13.39 -40.86
C PRO A 168 -24.67 -12.39 -41.65
N ALA A 169 -24.04 -11.71 -42.61
CA ALA A 169 -24.74 -10.95 -43.63
C ALA A 169 -25.61 -11.93 -44.43
N GLY A 170 -26.93 -11.85 -44.22
CA GLY A 170 -27.90 -12.56 -45.04
C GLY A 170 -27.86 -12.00 -46.46
N LEU A 171 -27.61 -12.89 -47.43
CA LEU A 171 -27.87 -12.67 -48.85
C LEU A 171 -29.38 -12.43 -49.06
N GLY A 172 -29.70 -11.34 -49.75
CA GLY A 172 -31.02 -11.00 -50.28
C GLY A 172 -30.86 -10.11 -51.49
#